data_AF-A0A1I0FCX2-F1
#
_entry.id   AF-A0A1I0FCX2-F1
#
_cell.length_a   1.000
_cell.length_b   1.000
_cell.length_c   1.000
_cell.angle_alpha   90.00
_cell.angle_beta   90.00
_cell.angle_gamma   90.00
#
_symmetry.space_group_name_H-M   'P 1'
#
loop_
_entity.id
_entity.type
_entity.pdbx_description
1 polymer ?
#
loop_
_entity_poly.entity_id
_entity_poly.type
_entity_poly.pdbx_seq_one_letter_code
_entity_poly.pdbx_strand_id
1 'polypeptide(L)'
;MGTKATARICALLCMMMALTLLTGCWNSRELNALSIVTGIGVDLEPETGDFKVSFQLVIPTSTSSGSGSGSVSPSSLIITAKDKTIFSALRRASKQVSRQLFFAHIQLLVIGEELARKGVDNIFDIFERSHELRLNSAVLVSRGLDAESVLKVLTPVESLPSFGLVNKAQISSSVWGENRRINVFDAIHAYIGEGDMTINAVSIKGDPEEGAKKKQLEQTEPLAVSSINGLGAFHNGKLTYWLNGAEARGTQWVLDKIEEAVVNVSAAEYGQPIAVNVYHSISDVKVKLKNGTPVFKVHIREEGSVSETEGFIDLSSQEEIAKLEKAFEKVTADEIMAAWKTAREHKSDIFGFGNELKRTNPQGWKKVEKNWEDYFASGEIELHIEGHIRSTGMRLKPYMKPSE
;
A
#
# COMPACT_ATOMS: atom_id res chain seq x y z
N MET A 1 -43.37 24.43 61.44
CA MET A 1 -42.26 23.44 61.39
C MET A 1 -42.09 22.75 60.03
N GLY A 2 -42.96 22.95 59.02
CA GLY A 2 -42.89 22.21 57.74
C GLY A 2 -41.85 22.67 56.70
N THR A 3 -41.46 23.94 56.68
CA THR A 3 -40.58 24.50 55.61
C THR A 3 -39.10 24.09 55.74
N LYS A 4 -38.62 23.81 56.95
CA LYS A 4 -37.24 23.33 57.17
C LYS A 4 -37.08 21.84 56.82
N ALA A 5 -38.16 21.05 56.90
CA ALA A 5 -38.14 19.64 56.53
C ALA A 5 -38.14 19.45 55.01
N THR A 6 -38.96 20.22 54.28
CA THR A 6 -38.97 20.19 52.80
C THR A 6 -37.66 20.69 52.19
N ALA A 7 -37.05 21.75 52.75
CA ALA A 7 -35.73 22.21 52.31
C ALA A 7 -34.63 21.15 52.52
N ARG A 8 -34.68 20.38 53.62
CA ARG A 8 -33.74 19.28 53.88
C ARG A 8 -33.94 18.11 52.93
N ILE A 9 -35.20 17.77 52.60
CA ILE A 9 -35.52 16.71 51.64
C ILE A 9 -35.06 17.11 50.23
N CYS A 10 -35.33 18.35 49.78
CA CYS A 10 -34.83 18.84 48.50
C CYS A 10 -33.29 18.89 48.44
N ALA A 11 -32.63 19.29 49.53
CA ALA A 11 -31.16 19.27 49.60
C ALA A 11 -30.60 17.83 49.52
N LEU A 12 -31.21 16.87 50.21
CA LEU A 12 -30.86 15.45 50.11
C LEU A 12 -31.10 14.89 48.70
N LEU A 13 -32.20 15.28 48.04
CA LEU A 13 -32.53 14.85 46.68
C LEU A 13 -31.55 15.44 45.65
N CYS A 14 -31.20 16.72 45.77
CA CYS A 14 -30.17 17.36 44.95
C CYS A 14 -28.78 16.75 45.18
N MET A 15 -28.44 16.37 46.42
CA MET A 15 -27.18 15.71 46.75
C MET A 15 -27.11 14.30 46.16
N MET A 16 -28.22 13.56 46.20
CA MET A 16 -28.34 12.24 45.60
C MET A 16 -28.29 12.30 44.06
N MET A 17 -28.88 13.34 43.46
CA MET A 17 -28.78 13.61 42.02
C MET A 17 -27.35 14.00 41.61
N ALA A 18 -26.65 14.80 42.42
CA ALA A 18 -25.25 15.14 42.19
C ALA A 18 -24.35 13.90 42.24
N LEU A 19 -24.59 12.94 43.15
CA LEU A 19 -23.84 11.69 43.23
C LEU A 19 -23.98 10.81 41.97
N THR A 20 -25.12 10.88 41.25
CA THR A 20 -25.27 10.19 39.95
C THR A 20 -24.50 10.85 38.81
N LEU A 21 -24.14 12.13 38.95
CA LEU A 21 -23.35 12.88 37.96
C LEU A 21 -21.82 12.69 38.17
N LEU A 22 -21.40 12.08 39.29
CA LEU A 22 -19.99 11.78 39.58
C LEU A 22 -19.52 10.40 39.09
N THR A 23 -20.33 9.62 38.36
CA THR A 23 -19.89 8.33 37.77
C THR A 23 -19.00 8.49 36.52
N GLY A 24 -18.37 9.65 36.36
CA GLY A 24 -17.49 9.95 35.24
C GLY A 24 -16.12 9.29 35.39
N CYS A 25 -15.70 8.59 34.32
CA CYS A 25 -14.38 8.01 34.10
C CYS A 25 -14.10 6.60 34.68
N TRP A 26 -15.09 5.71 34.73
CA TRP A 26 -14.80 4.27 34.94
C TRP A 26 -13.94 3.66 33.80
N ASN A 27 -13.95 4.27 32.61
CA ASN A 27 -13.37 3.67 31.41
C ASN A 27 -12.03 4.31 30.96
N SER A 28 -11.33 5.04 31.82
CA SER A 28 -10.00 5.58 31.48
C SER A 28 -8.93 4.50 31.56
N ARG A 29 -8.14 4.33 30.50
CA ARG A 29 -6.94 3.49 30.49
C ARG A 29 -5.71 4.40 30.53
N GLU A 30 -4.86 4.24 31.52
CA GLU A 30 -3.63 5.01 31.63
C GLU A 30 -2.62 4.58 30.55
N LEU A 31 -1.91 5.55 29.96
CA LEU A 31 -0.90 5.28 28.92
C LEU A 31 0.20 4.31 29.42
N ASN A 32 0.56 4.41 30.69
CA ASN A 32 1.56 3.54 31.32
C ASN A 32 1.09 2.09 31.53
N ALA A 33 -0.21 1.82 31.37
CA ALA A 33 -0.80 0.48 31.43
C ALA A 33 -0.98 -0.16 30.03
N LEU A 34 -0.60 0.56 28.95
CA LEU A 34 -0.79 0.12 27.58
C LEU A 34 0.56 -0.18 26.87
N SER A 35 0.54 -1.21 26.03
CA SER A 35 1.58 -1.52 25.05
C SER A 35 1.02 -1.21 23.66
N ILE A 36 1.50 -0.13 23.05
CA ILE A 36 0.99 0.34 21.76
C ILE A 36 1.55 -0.54 20.65
N VAL A 37 0.64 -1.16 19.89
CA VAL A 37 0.96 -1.96 18.70
C VAL A 37 0.94 -1.06 17.48
N THR A 38 2.02 -1.07 16.70
CA THR A 38 2.18 -0.21 15.50
C THR A 38 2.29 -1.01 14.21
N GLY A 39 2.68 -2.28 14.28
CA GLY A 39 2.73 -3.19 13.13
C GLY A 39 2.29 -4.60 13.52
N ILE A 40 1.64 -5.29 12.58
CA ILE A 40 1.25 -6.70 12.70
C ILE A 40 1.85 -7.45 11.51
N GLY A 41 2.55 -8.55 11.79
CA GLY A 41 2.98 -9.53 10.80
C GLY A 41 2.18 -10.81 10.96
N VAL A 42 1.69 -11.39 9.88
CA VAL A 42 0.96 -12.66 9.90
C VAL A 42 1.62 -13.64 8.95
N ASP A 43 2.09 -14.75 9.51
CA ASP A 43 2.76 -15.85 8.83
C ASP A 43 2.04 -17.17 9.12
N LEU A 44 2.44 -18.22 8.39
CA LEU A 44 2.12 -19.60 8.72
C LEU A 44 3.31 -20.29 9.35
N GLU A 45 3.06 -21.06 10.40
CA GLU A 45 4.06 -21.97 10.95
C GLU A 45 4.27 -23.15 9.98
N PRO A 46 5.50 -23.42 9.50
CA PRO A 46 5.75 -24.45 8.50
C PRO A 46 5.33 -25.86 8.94
N GLU A 47 5.52 -26.20 10.22
CA GLU A 47 5.28 -27.56 10.72
C GLU A 47 3.80 -27.84 11.02
N THR A 48 3.09 -26.88 11.61
CA THR A 48 1.71 -27.09 12.09
C THR A 48 0.65 -26.48 11.19
N GLY A 49 1.04 -25.49 10.36
CA GLY A 49 0.10 -24.67 9.60
C GLY A 49 -0.72 -23.70 10.46
N ASP A 50 -0.37 -23.54 11.75
CA ASP A 50 -0.97 -22.54 12.64
C ASP A 50 -0.56 -21.12 12.21
N PHE A 51 -1.36 -20.13 12.59
CA PHE A 51 -0.96 -18.74 12.39
C PHE A 51 0.14 -18.37 13.36
N LYS A 52 1.21 -17.78 12.83
CA LYS A 52 2.27 -17.12 13.58
C LYS A 52 2.05 -15.60 13.44
N VAL A 53 1.66 -14.95 14.52
CA VAL A 53 1.33 -13.51 14.52
C VAL A 53 2.36 -12.75 15.34
N SER A 54 3.02 -11.80 14.68
CA SER A 54 4.04 -10.93 15.25
C SER A 54 3.49 -9.52 15.47
N PHE A 55 3.75 -8.94 16.63
CA PHE A 55 3.30 -7.61 17.02
C PHE A 55 4.50 -6.72 17.29
N GLN A 56 4.61 -5.63 16.54
CA GLN A 56 5.60 -4.59 16.81
C GLN A 56 5.03 -3.62 17.85
N LEU A 57 5.63 -3.63 19.03
CA LEU A 57 5.29 -2.78 20.17
C LEU A 57 6.23 -1.59 20.24
N VAL A 58 5.69 -0.41 20.52
CA VAL A 58 6.51 0.75 20.88
C VAL A 58 6.94 0.63 22.33
N ILE A 59 8.24 0.74 22.58
CA ILE A 59 8.79 0.96 23.92
C ILE A 59 8.88 2.48 24.13
N PRO A 60 8.05 3.07 25.00
CA PRO A 60 8.18 4.48 25.34
C PRO A 60 9.52 4.69 26.03
N THR A 61 10.34 5.59 25.51
CA THR A 61 11.55 6.01 26.20
C THR A 61 11.12 6.94 27.33
N SER A 62 11.31 6.51 28.57
CA SER A 62 11.24 7.44 29.70
C SER A 62 12.31 8.49 29.47
N THR A 63 11.91 9.76 29.43
CA THR A 63 12.81 10.90 29.51
C THR A 63 13.79 10.64 30.65
N SER A 64 15.04 10.29 30.33
CA SER A 64 16.05 10.12 31.36
C SER A 64 16.21 11.47 32.04
N SER A 65 15.85 11.55 33.31
CA SER A 65 16.05 12.70 34.19
C SER A 65 17.53 12.88 34.52
N GLY A 66 18.36 12.98 33.48
CA GLY A 66 19.80 13.15 33.53
C GLY A 66 20.21 14.06 32.38
N SER A 67 20.95 15.11 32.70
CA SER A 67 21.43 16.18 31.83
C SER A 67 22.23 15.69 30.63
N GLY A 68 21.55 15.26 29.58
CA GLY A 68 22.11 14.91 28.29
C GLY A 68 21.12 15.26 27.18
N SER A 69 21.46 16.27 26.37
CA SER A 69 20.74 16.69 25.18
C SER A 69 20.87 15.64 24.06
N GLY A 70 20.21 14.49 24.23
CA GLY A 70 20.04 13.49 23.19
C GLY A 70 18.58 13.09 23.14
N SER A 71 17.88 13.45 22.07
CA SER A 71 16.54 12.94 21.79
C SER A 71 16.61 11.42 21.66
N VAL A 72 16.20 10.69 22.69
CA VAL A 72 16.17 9.22 22.67
C VAL A 72 14.94 8.79 21.87
N SER A 73 15.15 8.44 20.61
CA SER A 73 14.10 7.90 19.74
C SER A 73 13.50 6.62 20.36
N PRO A 74 12.17 6.44 20.27
CA PRO A 74 11.53 5.23 20.79
C PRO A 74 12.10 4.00 20.08
N SER A 75 12.19 2.89 20.82
CA SER A 75 12.60 1.61 20.24
C SER A 75 11.39 0.69 20.09
N SER A 76 11.53 -0.35 19.27
CA SER A 76 10.49 -1.35 19.08
C SER A 76 10.88 -2.67 19.75
N LEU A 77 9.86 -3.40 20.20
CA LEU A 77 9.94 -4.81 20.60
C LEU A 77 8.99 -5.60 19.73
N ILE A 78 9.44 -6.76 19.25
CA ILE A 78 8.56 -7.70 18.56
C ILE A 78 8.25 -8.85 19.50
N ILE A 79 6.96 -9.10 19.69
CA ILE A 79 6.46 -10.31 20.36
C ILE A 79 5.72 -11.16 19.33
N THR A 80 5.81 -12.48 19.47
CA THR A 80 5.22 -13.40 18.49
C THR A 80 4.42 -14.46 19.23
N ALA A 81 3.20 -14.73 18.76
CA ALA A 81 2.34 -15.78 19.29
C ALA A 81 1.85 -16.68 18.16
N LYS A 82 1.77 -17.99 18.45
CA LYS A 82 1.30 -19.01 17.51
C LYS A 82 0.00 -19.61 18.02
N ASP A 83 -1.00 -19.73 17.16
CA ASP A 83 -2.26 -20.40 17.49
C ASP A 83 -3.08 -20.71 16.22
N LYS A 84 -4.15 -21.49 16.35
CA LYS A 84 -5.01 -21.92 15.23
C LYS A 84 -5.80 -20.78 14.59
N THR A 85 -5.98 -19.67 15.31
CA THR A 85 -6.68 -18.48 14.81
C THR A 85 -5.89 -17.23 15.15
N ILE A 86 -5.97 -16.21 14.29
CA ILE A 86 -5.31 -14.91 14.52
C ILE A 86 -5.80 -14.29 15.85
N PHE A 87 -7.09 -14.45 16.18
CA PHE A 87 -7.65 -13.96 17.44
C PHE A 87 -7.11 -14.69 18.68
N SER A 88 -6.97 -16.02 18.64
CA SER A 88 -6.38 -16.76 19.76
C SER A 88 -4.89 -16.43 19.91
N ALA A 89 -4.16 -16.26 18.81
CA ALA A 89 -2.78 -15.77 18.82
C ALA A 89 -2.67 -14.37 19.45
N LEU A 90 -3.58 -13.45 19.11
CA LEU A 90 -3.69 -12.11 19.72
C LEU A 90 -3.85 -12.19 21.24
N ARG A 91 -4.77 -13.05 21.73
CA ARG A 91 -4.97 -13.27 23.17
C ARG A 91 -3.79 -13.97 23.83
N ARG A 92 -3.10 -14.87 23.13
CA ARG A 92 -1.94 -15.58 23.64
C ARG A 92 -0.73 -14.64 23.76
N ALA A 93 -0.59 -13.68 22.87
CA ALA A 93 0.43 -12.63 22.94
C ALA A 93 0.30 -11.78 24.21
N SER A 94 -0.91 -11.60 24.76
CA SER A 94 -1.12 -10.86 26.02
C SER A 94 -0.44 -11.52 27.23
N LYS A 95 -0.05 -12.80 27.14
CA LYS A 95 0.70 -13.50 28.20
C LYS A 95 2.20 -13.16 28.21
N GLN A 96 2.69 -12.51 27.16
CA GLN A 96 4.11 -12.16 27.00
C GLN A 96 4.44 -10.72 27.41
N VAL A 97 3.41 -9.92 27.72
CA VAL A 97 3.54 -8.49 28.04
C VAL A 97 2.99 -8.19 29.43
N SER A 98 3.58 -7.21 30.10
CA SER A 98 3.14 -6.71 31.41
C SER A 98 2.04 -5.64 31.32
N ARG A 99 1.75 -5.15 30.11
CA ARG A 99 0.77 -4.10 29.81
C ARG A 99 -0.26 -4.63 28.81
N GLN A 100 -1.46 -4.05 28.83
CA GLN A 100 -2.50 -4.44 27.90
C GLN A 100 -2.11 -4.00 26.48
N LEU A 101 -2.16 -4.93 25.51
CA LEU A 101 -1.95 -4.61 24.10
C LEU A 101 -3.03 -3.63 23.63
N PHE A 102 -2.60 -2.59 22.91
CA PHE A 102 -3.46 -1.53 22.42
C PHE A 102 -3.27 -1.35 20.91
N PHE A 103 -4.32 -1.67 20.16
CA PHE A 103 -4.30 -1.82 18.70
C PHE A 103 -4.78 -0.57 17.94
N ALA A 104 -5.21 0.48 18.63
CA ALA A 104 -5.80 1.65 17.98
C ALA A 104 -4.82 2.44 17.09
N HIS A 105 -3.51 2.15 17.16
CA HIS A 105 -2.45 2.84 16.42
C HIS A 105 -1.70 1.94 15.43
N ILE A 106 -2.27 0.79 15.05
CA ILE A 106 -1.69 -0.04 13.99
C ILE A 106 -1.57 0.80 12.71
N GLN A 107 -0.36 0.92 12.20
CA GLN A 107 -0.08 1.58 10.93
C GLN A 107 0.06 0.57 9.79
N LEU A 108 0.51 -0.65 10.09
CA LEU A 108 0.94 -1.61 9.09
C LEU A 108 0.48 -3.04 9.41
N LEU A 109 -0.03 -3.72 8.38
CA LEU A 109 -0.17 -5.16 8.29
C LEU A 109 0.81 -5.69 7.23
N VAL A 110 1.62 -6.68 7.60
CA VAL A 110 2.47 -7.43 6.66
C VAL A 110 1.97 -8.87 6.60
N ILE A 111 1.68 -9.35 5.39
CA ILE A 111 1.24 -10.72 5.14
C ILE A 111 2.45 -11.51 4.61
N GLY A 112 2.81 -12.62 5.25
CA GLY A 112 3.87 -13.50 4.80
C GLY A 112 3.54 -14.13 3.44
N GLU A 113 4.56 -14.36 2.60
CA GLU A 113 4.35 -14.90 1.25
C GLU A 113 3.60 -16.25 1.27
N GLU A 114 4.03 -17.18 2.13
CA GLU A 114 3.42 -18.51 2.24
C GLU A 114 1.94 -18.43 2.65
N LEU A 115 1.61 -17.52 3.56
CA LEU A 115 0.22 -17.27 3.93
C LEU A 115 -0.57 -16.66 2.77
N ALA A 116 -0.01 -15.66 2.11
CA ALA A 116 -0.62 -15.00 0.97
C ALA A 116 -0.92 -16.01 -0.16
N ARG A 117 -0.02 -16.97 -0.42
CA ARG A 117 -0.21 -18.04 -1.41
C ARG A 117 -1.28 -19.06 -0.98
N LYS A 118 -1.41 -19.34 0.32
CA LYS A 118 -2.43 -20.24 0.84
C LYS A 118 -3.83 -19.63 0.81
N GLY A 119 -3.94 -18.33 1.13
CA GLY A 119 -5.18 -17.56 1.14
C GLY A 119 -5.25 -16.54 2.28
N VAL A 120 -5.81 -15.37 2.01
CA VAL A 120 -5.88 -14.24 2.98
C VAL A 120 -7.24 -14.07 3.66
N ASP A 121 -8.22 -14.94 3.37
CA ASP A 121 -9.61 -14.81 3.84
C ASP A 121 -9.71 -14.65 5.37
N ASN A 122 -8.92 -15.43 6.12
CA ASN A 122 -8.92 -15.40 7.58
C ASN A 122 -8.36 -14.08 8.15
N ILE A 123 -7.49 -13.39 7.40
CA ILE A 123 -6.93 -12.09 7.80
C ILE A 123 -8.02 -11.03 7.64
N PHE A 124 -8.72 -11.03 6.52
CA PHE A 124 -9.77 -10.06 6.25
C PHE A 124 -10.96 -10.21 7.21
N ASP A 125 -11.39 -11.44 7.50
CA ASP A 125 -12.46 -11.72 8.48
C ASP A 125 -12.18 -11.09 9.86
N ILE A 126 -10.96 -11.27 10.40
CA ILE A 126 -10.65 -10.74 11.74
C ILE A 126 -10.55 -9.21 11.73
N PHE A 127 -10.05 -8.60 10.65
CA PHE A 127 -9.93 -7.16 10.52
C PHE A 127 -11.31 -6.48 10.41
N GLU A 128 -12.29 -7.07 9.73
CA GLU A 128 -13.66 -6.55 9.68
C GLU A 128 -14.43 -6.78 10.98
N ARG A 129 -14.26 -7.93 11.63
CA ARG A 129 -15.03 -8.30 12.83
C ARG A 129 -14.48 -7.69 14.12
N SER A 130 -13.19 -7.39 14.18
CA SER A 130 -12.56 -6.86 15.39
C SER A 130 -12.68 -5.35 15.49
N HIS A 131 -13.36 -4.86 16.52
CA HIS A 131 -13.43 -3.42 16.82
C HIS A 131 -12.06 -2.81 17.21
N GLU A 132 -11.07 -3.66 17.53
CA GLU A 132 -9.74 -3.22 17.96
C GLU A 132 -8.80 -2.96 16.78
N LEU A 133 -8.98 -3.69 15.67
CA LEU A 133 -8.17 -3.56 14.48
C LEU A 133 -8.63 -2.34 13.65
N ARG A 134 -7.77 -1.93 12.73
CA ARG A 134 -7.94 -0.71 11.97
C ARG A 134 -7.89 -1.04 10.48
N LEU A 135 -8.99 -0.81 9.80
CA LEU A 135 -9.09 -1.06 8.36
C LEU A 135 -8.28 -0.05 7.54
N ASN A 136 -7.95 1.12 8.13
CA ASN A 136 -7.10 2.13 7.49
C ASN A 136 -5.59 1.87 7.65
N SER A 137 -5.16 0.78 8.29
CA SER A 137 -3.75 0.38 8.31
C SER A 137 -3.28 0.01 6.91
N ALA A 138 -2.07 0.42 6.54
CA ALA A 138 -1.46 0.01 5.28
C ALA A 138 -1.27 -1.51 5.25
N VAL A 139 -1.31 -2.11 4.07
CA VAL A 139 -1.10 -3.55 3.88
C VAL A 139 0.02 -3.82 2.88
N LEU A 140 0.94 -4.72 3.24
CA LEU A 140 2.05 -5.17 2.41
C LEU A 140 2.09 -6.70 2.38
N VAL A 141 2.67 -7.26 1.32
CA VAL A 141 2.98 -8.69 1.23
C VAL A 141 4.49 -8.87 1.23
N SER A 142 5.00 -9.68 2.14
CA SER A 142 6.42 -10.05 2.15
C SER A 142 6.74 -10.90 0.93
N ARG A 143 7.88 -10.65 0.29
CA ARG A 143 8.40 -11.42 -0.85
C ARG A 143 9.73 -12.07 -0.49
N GLY A 144 9.77 -13.39 -0.53
CA GLY A 144 10.92 -14.24 -0.27
C GLY A 144 11.24 -14.46 1.21
N LEU A 145 10.47 -13.89 2.14
CA LEU A 145 10.71 -13.92 3.59
C LEU A 145 9.39 -13.97 4.37
N ASP A 146 9.48 -14.28 5.66
CA ASP A 146 8.35 -14.17 6.59
C ASP A 146 8.08 -12.69 7.00
N ALA A 147 6.85 -12.39 7.37
CA ALA A 147 6.41 -11.05 7.76
C ALA A 147 7.10 -10.58 9.05
N GLU A 148 7.40 -11.51 9.97
CA GLU A 148 8.18 -11.21 11.18
C GLU A 148 9.55 -10.62 10.85
N SER A 149 10.28 -11.19 9.90
CA SER A 149 11.61 -10.74 9.48
C SER A 149 11.56 -9.35 8.89
N VAL A 150 10.53 -9.05 8.09
CA VAL A 150 10.29 -7.71 7.54
C VAL A 150 10.13 -6.66 8.65
N LEU A 151 9.37 -6.99 9.70
CA LEU A 151 9.16 -6.08 10.83
C LEU A 151 10.41 -5.91 11.71
N LYS A 152 11.32 -6.90 11.72
CA LYS A 152 12.55 -6.86 12.54
C LYS A 152 13.64 -5.96 11.95
N VAL A 153 13.66 -5.72 10.64
CA VAL A 153 14.73 -4.94 10.00
C VAL A 153 14.69 -3.48 10.47
N LEU A 154 15.73 -3.08 11.20
CA LEU A 154 15.85 -1.73 11.75
C LEU A 154 16.28 -0.74 10.67
N THR A 155 15.67 0.45 10.66
CA THR A 155 16.00 1.53 9.73
C THR A 155 16.66 2.71 10.46
N PRO A 156 17.72 3.33 9.89
CA PRO A 156 18.40 4.47 10.53
C PRO A 156 17.54 5.73 10.70
N VAL A 157 16.64 6.00 9.75
CA VAL A 157 15.84 7.24 9.71
C VAL A 157 14.60 7.12 10.59
N GLU A 158 13.85 6.03 10.43
CA GLU A 158 12.61 5.79 11.16
C GLU A 158 12.85 4.84 12.32
N SER A 159 12.50 5.30 13.51
CA SER A 159 12.72 4.57 14.77
C SER A 159 11.87 3.29 14.90
N LEU A 160 10.74 3.25 14.19
CA LEU A 160 9.81 2.12 14.15
C LEU A 160 9.75 1.56 12.73
N PRO A 161 10.19 0.31 12.49
CA PRO A 161 10.18 -0.30 11.16
C PRO A 161 8.82 -0.23 10.46
N SER A 162 7.72 -0.43 11.18
CA SER A 162 6.37 -0.29 10.62
C SER A 162 6.10 1.09 9.99
N PHE A 163 6.53 2.19 10.63
CA PHE A 163 6.37 3.54 10.07
C PHE A 163 7.28 3.74 8.87
N GLY A 164 8.53 3.26 8.95
CA GLY A 164 9.46 3.29 7.83
C GLY A 164 8.93 2.58 6.59
N LEU A 165 8.30 1.42 6.75
CA LEU A 165 7.69 0.68 5.64
C LEU A 165 6.48 1.40 5.04
N VAL A 166 5.60 1.97 5.86
CA VAL A 166 4.48 2.79 5.39
C VAL A 166 4.98 4.00 4.61
N ASN A 167 5.97 4.72 5.15
CA ASN A 167 6.57 5.89 4.50
C ASN A 167 7.29 5.51 3.20
N LYS A 168 7.98 4.38 3.15
CA LYS A 168 8.58 3.85 1.90
C LYS A 168 7.53 3.51 0.85
N ALA A 169 6.41 2.88 1.24
CA ALA A 169 5.32 2.57 0.32
C ALA A 169 4.68 3.85 -0.23
N GLN A 170 4.52 4.85 0.63
CA GLN A 170 4.04 6.17 0.24
C GLN A 170 4.96 6.85 -0.77
N ILE A 171 6.26 6.92 -0.49
CA ILE A 171 7.24 7.56 -1.37
C ILE A 171 7.35 6.81 -2.69
N SER A 172 7.39 5.47 -2.65
CA SER A 172 7.42 4.64 -3.85
C SER A 172 6.21 4.91 -4.76
N SER A 173 5.03 5.06 -4.17
CA SER A 173 3.81 5.44 -4.90
C SER A 173 3.87 6.86 -5.47
N SER A 174 4.33 7.84 -4.69
CA SER A 174 4.31 9.25 -5.08
C SER A 174 5.47 9.67 -5.99
N VAL A 175 6.45 8.80 -6.29
CA VAL A 175 7.62 9.14 -7.11
C VAL A 175 7.76 8.23 -8.33
N TRP A 176 7.52 6.93 -8.17
CA TRP A 176 7.80 5.94 -9.21
C TRP A 176 6.53 5.42 -9.91
N GLY A 177 5.35 5.60 -9.32
CA GLY A 177 4.09 5.11 -9.87
C GLY A 177 3.93 3.58 -9.94
N GLU A 178 4.93 2.80 -9.49
CA GLU A 178 4.89 1.32 -9.50
C GLU A 178 4.03 0.75 -8.36
N ASN A 179 3.79 1.55 -7.33
CA ASN A 179 3.07 1.18 -6.12
C ASN A 179 1.96 2.19 -5.84
N ARG A 180 1.08 1.86 -4.89
CA ARG A 180 -0.03 2.73 -4.47
C ARG A 180 -0.21 2.79 -2.97
N ARG A 181 -0.87 3.84 -2.49
CA ARG A 181 -1.46 3.82 -1.15
C ARG A 181 -2.58 2.78 -1.15
N ILE A 182 -2.43 1.73 -0.35
CA ILE A 182 -3.44 0.69 -0.16
C ILE A 182 -3.51 0.32 1.32
N ASN A 183 -4.71 0.32 1.85
CA ASN A 183 -4.97 -0.12 3.23
C ASN A 183 -5.79 -1.42 3.25
N VAL A 184 -6.04 -1.95 4.44
CA VAL A 184 -6.79 -3.19 4.62
C VAL A 184 -8.23 -3.07 4.09
N PHE A 185 -8.89 -1.91 4.26
CA PHE A 185 -10.22 -1.65 3.70
C PHE A 185 -10.22 -1.77 2.18
N ASP A 186 -9.27 -1.13 1.50
CA ASP A 186 -9.13 -1.17 0.05
C ASP A 186 -8.88 -2.60 -0.44
N ALA A 187 -8.03 -3.35 0.26
CA ALA A 187 -7.74 -4.75 -0.04
C ALA A 187 -8.98 -5.65 0.10
N ILE A 188 -9.76 -5.48 1.18
CA ILE A 188 -11.02 -6.20 1.38
C ILE A 188 -12.02 -5.87 0.27
N HIS A 189 -12.15 -4.59 -0.08
CA HIS A 189 -13.04 -4.16 -1.15
C HIS A 189 -12.64 -4.73 -2.51
N ALA A 190 -11.34 -4.79 -2.80
CA ALA A 190 -10.82 -5.43 -4.00
C ALA A 190 -11.10 -6.95 -3.99
N TYR A 191 -10.90 -7.61 -2.85
CA TYR A 191 -11.14 -9.05 -2.68
C TYR A 191 -12.61 -9.46 -2.86
N ILE A 192 -13.56 -8.63 -2.43
CA ILE A 192 -15.01 -8.88 -2.59
C ILE A 192 -15.51 -8.51 -4.00
N GLY A 193 -14.73 -7.73 -4.75
CA GLY A 193 -15.06 -7.31 -6.11
C GLY A 193 -14.98 -8.44 -7.14
N GLU A 194 -15.36 -8.11 -8.38
CA GLU A 194 -15.30 -9.02 -9.53
C GLU A 194 -13.94 -8.99 -10.26
N GLY A 195 -12.98 -8.23 -9.74
CA GLY A 195 -11.62 -8.13 -10.25
C GLY A 195 -10.63 -8.70 -9.25
N ASP A 196 -9.42 -8.96 -9.73
CA ASP A 196 -8.33 -9.46 -8.89
C ASP A 196 -7.64 -8.33 -8.12
N MET A 197 -7.33 -8.61 -6.86
CA MET A 197 -6.69 -7.66 -5.96
C MET A 197 -5.19 -7.62 -6.22
N THR A 198 -4.58 -6.44 -6.15
CA THR A 198 -3.11 -6.31 -6.08
C THR A 198 -2.67 -5.53 -4.85
N ILE A 199 -1.63 -6.01 -4.16
CA ILE A 199 -1.06 -5.40 -2.94
C ILE A 199 0.43 -5.14 -3.15
N ASN A 200 0.97 -4.06 -2.60
CA ASN A 200 2.40 -3.76 -2.65
C ASN A 200 3.24 -4.88 -2.04
N ALA A 201 4.33 -5.24 -2.71
CA ALA A 201 5.31 -6.17 -2.17
C ALA A 201 6.40 -5.44 -1.38
N VAL A 202 6.89 -6.09 -0.32
CA VAL A 202 8.10 -5.70 0.40
C VAL A 202 9.11 -6.84 0.32
N SER A 203 10.33 -6.50 -0.08
CA SER A 203 11.47 -7.43 -0.06
C SER A 203 12.62 -6.87 0.76
N ILE A 204 13.55 -7.72 1.15
CA ILE A 204 14.76 -7.32 1.86
C ILE A 204 15.96 -7.69 0.99
N LYS A 205 16.81 -6.70 0.73
CA LYS A 205 18.13 -6.91 0.12
C LYS A 205 19.16 -7.02 1.23
N GLY A 206 19.94 -8.10 1.26
CA GLY A 206 20.94 -8.38 2.30
C GLY A 206 20.47 -9.43 3.30
N ASP A 207 21.05 -9.44 4.50
CA ASP A 207 20.76 -10.44 5.53
C ASP A 207 19.77 -9.89 6.58
N PRO A 208 18.51 -10.36 6.62
CA PRO A 208 17.50 -9.87 7.56
C PRO A 208 17.88 -10.08 9.03
N GLU A 209 18.68 -11.10 9.37
CA GLU A 209 19.10 -11.34 10.75
C GLU A 209 20.13 -10.31 11.21
N GLU A 210 21.06 -9.92 10.34
CA GLU A 210 21.95 -8.79 10.58
C GLU A 210 21.17 -7.47 10.64
N GLY A 211 20.15 -7.33 9.79
CA GLY A 211 19.26 -6.18 9.76
C GLY A 211 18.46 -5.95 11.04
N ALA A 212 18.23 -7.01 11.80
CA ALA A 212 17.53 -6.95 13.09
C ALA A 212 18.43 -6.47 14.25
N LYS A 213 19.75 -6.43 14.06
CA LYS A 213 20.70 -6.09 15.13
C LYS A 213 20.91 -4.58 15.19
N LYS A 214 21.02 -4.03 16.40
CA LYS A 214 21.32 -2.59 16.62
C LYS A 214 22.58 -2.11 15.89
N LYS A 215 23.56 -2.99 15.70
CA LYS A 215 24.80 -2.71 14.95
C LYS A 215 24.54 -2.20 13.53
N GLN A 216 23.43 -2.60 12.89
CA GLN A 216 23.03 -2.07 11.59
C GLN A 216 22.88 -0.54 11.60
N LEU A 217 22.36 0.03 12.69
CA LEU A 217 22.13 1.48 12.80
C LEU A 217 23.43 2.29 12.88
N GLU A 218 24.56 1.64 13.13
CA GLU A 218 25.89 2.24 13.19
C GLU A 218 26.63 2.14 11.85
N GLN A 219 26.05 1.49 10.84
CA GLN A 219 26.66 1.34 9.52
C GLN A 219 26.21 2.45 8.56
N THR A 220 27.14 2.95 7.74
CA THR A 220 26.83 3.88 6.64
C THR A 220 26.13 3.17 5.47
N GLU A 221 26.45 1.89 5.27
CA GLU A 221 25.77 1.00 4.32
C GLU A 221 25.06 -0.10 5.12
N PRO A 222 23.72 -0.12 5.17
CA PRO A 222 22.99 -1.13 5.94
C PRO A 222 23.21 -2.55 5.40
N LEU A 223 23.32 -3.51 6.31
CA LEU A 223 23.48 -4.94 5.99
C LEU A 223 22.20 -5.58 5.44
N ALA A 224 21.06 -4.97 5.74
CA ALA A 224 19.75 -5.31 5.21
C ALA A 224 18.93 -4.05 4.95
N VAL A 225 18.36 -3.95 3.75
CA VAL A 225 17.48 -2.84 3.37
C VAL A 225 16.15 -3.40 2.92
N SER A 226 15.07 -2.99 3.59
CA SER A 226 13.71 -3.22 3.11
C SER A 226 13.40 -2.28 1.94
N SER A 227 12.82 -2.83 0.87
CA SER A 227 12.42 -2.10 -0.32
C SER A 227 10.98 -2.45 -0.67
N ILE A 228 10.22 -1.44 -1.09
CA ILE A 228 8.89 -1.63 -1.67
C ILE A 228 9.11 -1.76 -3.17
N ASN A 229 8.76 -2.91 -3.74
CA ASN A 229 9.08 -3.22 -5.13
C ASN A 229 8.05 -4.14 -5.75
N GLY A 230 7.25 -3.58 -6.66
CA GLY A 230 6.24 -4.32 -7.39
C GLY A 230 5.00 -4.64 -6.58
N LEU A 231 4.13 -5.45 -7.17
CA LEU A 231 2.80 -5.79 -6.66
C LEU A 231 2.62 -7.30 -6.66
N GLY A 232 2.06 -7.84 -5.58
CA GLY A 232 1.52 -9.20 -5.55
C GLY A 232 0.11 -9.20 -6.11
N ALA A 233 -0.14 -10.01 -7.15
CA ALA A 233 -1.45 -10.21 -7.73
C ALA A 233 -2.15 -11.41 -7.06
N PHE A 234 -3.39 -11.19 -6.64
CA PHE A 234 -4.20 -12.14 -5.91
C PHE A 234 -5.37 -12.58 -6.74
N HIS A 235 -5.56 -13.90 -6.82
CA HIS A 235 -6.71 -14.51 -7.45
C HIS A 235 -7.43 -15.40 -6.44
N ASN A 236 -8.74 -15.20 -6.27
CA ASN A 236 -9.55 -15.90 -5.26
C ASN A 236 -8.90 -15.89 -3.85
N GLY A 237 -8.40 -14.71 -3.44
CA GLY A 237 -7.75 -14.52 -2.14
C GLY A 237 -6.33 -15.08 -2.02
N LYS A 238 -5.73 -15.60 -3.10
CA LYS A 238 -4.40 -16.21 -3.08
C LYS A 238 -3.42 -15.46 -3.97
N LEU A 239 -2.24 -15.18 -3.44
CA LEU A 239 -1.13 -14.63 -4.22
C LEU A 239 -0.70 -15.65 -5.29
N THR A 240 -0.81 -15.26 -6.55
CA THR A 240 -0.48 -16.13 -7.70
C THR A 240 0.83 -15.72 -8.35
N TYR A 241 1.04 -14.42 -8.62
CA TYR A 241 2.23 -13.92 -9.30
C TYR A 241 2.61 -12.49 -8.86
N TRP A 242 3.78 -12.03 -9.31
CA TRP A 242 4.33 -10.71 -9.00
C TRP A 242 4.41 -9.86 -10.27
N LEU A 243 3.99 -8.60 -10.19
CA LEU A 243 4.17 -7.58 -11.23
C LEU A 243 5.32 -6.66 -10.82
N ASN A 244 6.24 -6.34 -11.73
CA ASN A 244 7.41 -5.51 -11.43
C ASN A 244 7.62 -4.42 -12.48
N GLY A 245 8.23 -3.29 -12.10
CA GLY A 245 8.62 -2.23 -13.03
C GLY A 245 7.46 -1.80 -13.93
N ALA A 246 7.65 -1.96 -15.25
CA ALA A 246 6.65 -1.62 -16.27
C ALA A 246 5.29 -2.30 -16.07
N GLU A 247 5.23 -3.56 -15.63
CA GLU A 247 3.96 -4.25 -15.43
C GLU A 247 3.19 -3.67 -14.22
N ALA A 248 3.92 -3.32 -13.17
CA ALA A 248 3.34 -2.73 -11.96
C ALA A 248 2.84 -1.31 -12.24
N ARG A 249 3.64 -0.49 -12.92
CA ARG A 249 3.28 0.88 -13.30
C ARG A 249 2.14 0.90 -14.32
N GLY A 250 2.21 0.04 -15.35
CA GLY A 250 1.12 -0.22 -16.32
C GLY A 250 -0.22 -0.51 -15.63
N THR A 251 -0.18 -1.33 -14.57
CA THR A 251 -1.35 -1.62 -13.74
C THR A 251 -1.87 -0.37 -13.01
N GLN A 252 -0.98 0.47 -12.46
CA GLN A 252 -1.39 1.69 -11.76
C GLN A 252 -1.98 2.77 -12.68
N TRP A 253 -1.50 2.90 -13.92
CA TRP A 253 -2.11 3.81 -14.91
C TRP A 253 -3.57 3.45 -15.18
N VAL A 254 -3.85 2.18 -15.50
CA VAL A 254 -5.23 1.73 -15.80
C VAL A 254 -6.15 1.95 -14.59
N LEU A 255 -5.66 1.68 -13.38
CA LEU A 255 -6.41 1.81 -12.13
C LEU A 255 -6.56 3.24 -11.61
N ASP A 256 -6.04 4.24 -12.32
CA ASP A 256 -6.06 5.65 -11.91
C ASP A 256 -5.37 5.86 -10.55
N LYS A 257 -4.13 5.33 -10.41
CA LYS A 257 -3.34 5.37 -9.16
C LYS A 257 -1.98 6.07 -9.30
N ILE A 258 -1.68 6.66 -10.45
CA ILE A 258 -0.46 7.44 -10.67
C ILE A 258 -0.61 8.82 -10.02
N GLU A 259 0.20 9.09 -8.99
CA GLU A 259 0.35 10.44 -8.41
C GLU A 259 1.44 11.21 -9.15
N GLU A 260 2.67 10.68 -9.14
CA GLU A 260 3.77 11.10 -10.01
C GLU A 260 4.53 9.88 -10.53
N ALA A 261 5.21 10.03 -11.65
CA ALA A 261 6.08 9.00 -12.21
C ALA A 261 7.16 9.61 -13.10
N VAL A 262 8.37 9.05 -13.04
CA VAL A 262 9.42 9.36 -14.02
C VAL A 262 9.32 8.39 -15.19
N VAL A 263 9.03 8.92 -16.37
CA VAL A 263 8.99 8.17 -17.63
C VAL A 263 10.20 8.55 -18.48
N ASN A 264 11.03 7.56 -18.79
CA ASN A 264 12.19 7.76 -19.65
C ASN A 264 11.82 7.43 -21.10
N VAL A 265 11.68 8.48 -21.91
CA VAL A 265 11.53 8.32 -23.36
C VAL A 265 12.85 7.83 -23.92
N SER A 266 12.79 6.69 -24.62
CA SER A 266 13.98 5.92 -24.96
C SER A 266 14.86 6.60 -26.02
N ALA A 267 16.15 6.27 -25.99
CA ALA A 267 17.10 6.65 -27.03
C ALA A 267 16.77 6.06 -28.42
N ALA A 268 15.92 5.03 -28.51
CA ALA A 268 15.51 4.50 -29.81
C ALA A 268 14.59 5.47 -30.57
N GLU A 269 13.79 6.26 -29.85
CA GLU A 269 12.89 7.29 -30.41
C GLU A 269 13.64 8.59 -30.72
N TYR A 270 14.64 8.91 -29.91
CA TYR A 270 15.24 10.25 -29.83
C TYR A 270 16.77 10.31 -29.99
N GLY A 271 17.43 9.17 -30.17
CA GLY A 271 18.90 9.04 -30.17
C GLY A 271 19.53 9.11 -28.77
N GLN A 272 18.78 9.58 -27.77
CA GLN A 272 19.22 9.83 -26.39
C GLN A 272 18.03 9.78 -25.43
N PRO A 273 18.24 9.46 -24.14
CA PRO A 273 17.17 9.40 -23.16
C PRO A 273 16.67 10.81 -22.80
N ILE A 274 15.35 10.92 -22.63
CA ILE A 274 14.68 12.12 -22.12
C ILE A 274 13.84 11.71 -20.91
N ALA A 275 14.09 12.34 -19.77
CA ALA A 275 13.31 12.10 -18.56
C ALA A 275 12.11 13.06 -18.54
N VAL A 276 10.91 12.50 -18.52
CA VAL A 276 9.64 13.22 -18.36
C VAL A 276 9.09 12.88 -16.98
N ASN A 277 8.93 13.89 -16.12
CA ASN A 277 8.21 13.73 -14.86
C ASN A 277 6.72 13.94 -15.09
N VAL A 278 5.93 12.88 -14.96
CA VAL A 278 4.47 12.91 -14.95
C VAL A 278 4.03 13.37 -13.56
N TYR A 279 3.21 14.42 -13.49
CA TYR A 279 2.67 14.94 -12.22
C TYR A 279 1.13 14.98 -12.21
N HIS A 280 0.49 14.63 -13.33
CA HIS A 280 -0.95 14.52 -13.44
C HIS A 280 -1.31 13.42 -14.44
N SER A 281 -2.19 12.50 -14.04
CA SER A 281 -2.75 11.47 -14.91
C SER A 281 -4.19 11.20 -14.49
N ILE A 282 -5.06 10.99 -15.46
CA ILE A 282 -6.45 10.55 -15.24
C ILE A 282 -6.75 9.41 -16.22
N SER A 283 -7.31 8.32 -15.70
CA SER A 283 -7.76 7.17 -16.49
C SER A 283 -9.29 7.02 -16.46
N ASP A 284 -9.91 6.91 -17.64
CA ASP A 284 -11.30 6.45 -17.80
C ASP A 284 -11.31 5.07 -18.45
N VAL A 285 -11.96 4.13 -17.76
CA VAL A 285 -12.14 2.76 -18.24
C VAL A 285 -13.62 2.53 -18.58
N LYS A 286 -13.86 1.87 -19.71
CA LYS A 286 -15.19 1.40 -20.12
C LYS A 286 -15.09 -0.02 -20.67
N VAL A 287 -16.07 -0.85 -20.32
CA VAL A 287 -16.15 -2.22 -20.83
C VAL A 287 -17.42 -2.40 -21.64
N LYS A 288 -17.30 -2.94 -22.86
CA LYS A 288 -18.43 -3.29 -23.72
C LYS A 288 -18.35 -4.74 -24.15
N LEU A 289 -19.49 -5.39 -24.38
CA LEU A 289 -19.54 -6.72 -25.00
C LEU A 289 -19.85 -6.55 -26.49
N LYS A 290 -18.95 -7.00 -27.36
CA LYS A 290 -19.13 -7.04 -28.81
C LYS A 290 -19.21 -8.49 -29.24
N ASN A 291 -20.38 -8.93 -29.71
CA ASN A 291 -20.65 -10.33 -30.08
C ASN A 291 -20.31 -11.35 -28.97
N GLY A 292 -20.41 -10.94 -27.70
CA GLY A 292 -20.09 -11.77 -26.54
C GLY A 292 -18.64 -11.66 -26.03
N THR A 293 -17.74 -11.02 -26.78
CA THR A 293 -16.36 -10.77 -26.36
C THR A 293 -16.23 -9.40 -25.67
N PRO A 294 -15.56 -9.29 -24.51
CA PRO A 294 -15.26 -8.01 -23.89
C PRO A 294 -14.30 -7.17 -24.72
N VAL A 295 -14.60 -5.88 -24.81
CA VAL A 295 -13.71 -4.82 -25.33
C VAL A 295 -13.48 -3.83 -24.21
N PHE A 296 -12.23 -3.74 -23.77
CA PHE A 296 -11.74 -2.88 -22.69
C PHE A 296 -11.21 -1.59 -23.30
N LYS A 297 -11.97 -0.50 -23.17
CA LYS A 297 -11.54 0.81 -23.63
C LYS A 297 -10.88 1.54 -22.47
N VAL A 298 -9.61 1.85 -22.62
CA VAL A 298 -8.82 2.60 -21.62
C VAL A 298 -8.40 3.91 -22.26
N HIS A 299 -8.87 5.01 -21.69
CA HIS A 299 -8.49 6.35 -22.10
C HIS A 299 -7.70 7.01 -20.98
N ILE A 300 -6.46 7.37 -21.25
CA ILE A 300 -5.58 8.05 -20.29
C ILE A 300 -5.23 9.42 -20.84
N ARG A 301 -5.32 10.43 -19.98
CA ARG A 301 -4.79 11.76 -20.25
C ARG A 301 -3.77 12.09 -19.18
N GLU A 302 -2.55 12.37 -19.61
CA GLU A 302 -1.42 12.63 -18.72
C GLU A 302 -0.65 13.89 -19.09
N GLU A 303 -0.15 14.57 -18.07
CA GLU A 303 0.63 15.78 -18.21
C GLU A 303 1.98 15.61 -17.51
N GLY A 304 3.04 16.01 -18.22
CA GLY A 304 4.40 15.90 -17.74
C GLY A 304 5.23 17.14 -18.00
N SER A 305 6.39 17.16 -17.33
CA SER A 305 7.43 18.14 -17.56
C SER A 305 8.74 17.46 -17.93
N VAL A 306 9.47 18.00 -18.90
CA VAL A 306 10.81 17.54 -19.22
C VAL A 306 11.75 17.94 -18.08
N SER A 307 12.34 16.93 -17.42
CA SER A 307 13.27 17.12 -16.31
C SER A 307 14.72 17.01 -16.75
N GLU A 308 15.01 16.17 -17.74
CA GLU A 308 16.36 15.98 -18.26
C GLU A 308 16.34 15.64 -19.74
N THR A 309 17.31 16.19 -20.47
CA THR A 309 17.62 15.85 -21.86
C THR A 309 19.12 15.63 -21.98
N GLU A 310 19.53 14.45 -22.42
CA GLU A 310 20.87 14.30 -22.97
C GLU A 310 20.86 14.86 -24.41
N GLY A 311 21.89 15.62 -24.82
CA GLY A 311 22.08 16.14 -26.19
C GLY A 311 21.16 17.25 -26.73
N PHE A 312 21.10 17.37 -28.06
CA PHE A 312 20.49 18.51 -28.77
C PHE A 312 19.01 18.24 -29.09
N ILE A 313 18.11 18.80 -28.28
CA ILE A 313 16.66 18.84 -28.55
C ILE A 313 16.19 20.29 -28.39
N ASP A 314 15.62 20.85 -29.45
CA ASP A 314 15.05 22.20 -29.40
C ASP A 314 13.62 22.15 -28.88
N LEU A 315 13.47 22.26 -27.55
CA LEU A 315 12.18 22.26 -26.87
C LEU A 315 11.39 23.57 -27.07
N SER A 316 11.90 24.53 -27.85
CA SER A 316 11.12 25.68 -28.32
C SER A 316 10.32 25.40 -29.60
N SER A 317 10.58 24.26 -30.27
CA SER A 317 9.87 23.85 -31.48
C SER A 317 8.58 23.10 -31.15
N GLN A 318 7.45 23.56 -31.69
CA GLN A 318 6.16 22.88 -31.55
C GLN A 318 6.18 21.47 -32.17
N GLU A 319 6.90 21.29 -33.28
CA GLU A 319 7.05 20.00 -33.95
C GLU A 319 7.81 19.01 -33.07
N GLU A 320 8.87 19.47 -32.41
CA GLU A 320 9.68 18.63 -31.53
C GLU A 320 8.92 18.25 -30.26
N ILE A 321 8.14 19.18 -29.70
CA ILE A 321 7.25 18.88 -28.56
C ILE A 321 6.19 17.85 -28.97
N ALA A 322 5.56 17.98 -30.13
CA ALA A 322 4.56 17.02 -30.58
C ALA A 322 5.16 15.62 -30.80
N LYS A 323 6.38 15.54 -31.32
CA LYS A 323 7.11 14.27 -31.46
C LYS A 323 7.44 13.66 -30.09
N LEU A 324 7.81 14.49 -29.10
CA LEU A 324 8.12 14.04 -27.75
C LEU A 324 6.87 13.53 -27.05
N GLU A 325 5.75 14.23 -27.20
CA GLU A 325 4.44 13.80 -26.71
C GLU A 325 4.06 12.42 -27.28
N LYS A 326 4.27 12.17 -28.58
CA LYS A 326 4.02 10.86 -29.18
C LYS A 326 4.94 9.75 -28.66
N ALA A 327 6.22 10.05 -28.45
CA ALA A 327 7.14 9.08 -27.87
C ALA A 327 6.82 8.79 -26.40
N PHE A 328 6.39 9.81 -25.65
CA PHE A 328 5.92 9.70 -24.27
C PHE A 328 4.64 8.84 -24.17
N GLU A 329 3.61 9.14 -24.97
CA GLU A 329 2.38 8.34 -25.08
C GLU A 329 2.69 6.86 -25.35
N LYS A 330 3.67 6.60 -26.24
CA LYS A 330 4.06 5.25 -26.61
C LYS A 330 4.69 4.48 -25.43
N VAL A 331 5.53 5.12 -24.61
CA VAL A 331 6.11 4.46 -23.43
C VAL A 331 5.00 4.03 -22.47
N THR A 332 4.06 4.92 -22.17
CA THR A 332 2.90 4.60 -21.33
C THR A 332 2.07 3.44 -21.92
N ALA A 333 1.84 3.45 -23.24
CA ALA A 333 1.15 2.35 -23.94
C ALA A 333 1.89 1.02 -23.80
N ASP A 334 3.21 1.00 -23.99
CA ASP A 334 4.03 -0.21 -23.93
C ASP A 334 3.99 -0.83 -22.52
N GLU A 335 3.99 -0.01 -21.47
CA GLU A 335 3.91 -0.47 -20.09
C GLU A 335 2.53 -1.04 -19.72
N ILE A 336 1.46 -0.38 -20.17
CA ILE A 336 0.09 -0.91 -20.03
C ILE A 336 -0.04 -2.22 -20.80
N MET A 337 0.53 -2.32 -22.00
CA MET A 337 0.51 -3.54 -22.79
C MET A 337 1.32 -4.67 -22.15
N ALA A 338 2.42 -4.36 -21.46
CA ALA A 338 3.18 -5.33 -20.67
C ALA A 338 2.32 -5.88 -19.52
N ALA A 339 1.68 -4.99 -18.73
CA ALA A 339 0.76 -5.39 -17.67
C ALA A 339 -0.40 -6.23 -18.21
N TRP A 340 -1.02 -5.79 -19.32
CA TRP A 340 -2.13 -6.46 -19.98
C TRP A 340 -1.74 -7.87 -20.44
N LYS A 341 -0.57 -8.02 -21.05
CA LYS A 341 -0.07 -9.33 -21.50
C LYS A 341 0.08 -10.28 -20.31
N THR A 342 0.74 -9.86 -19.24
CA THR A 342 0.97 -10.68 -18.05
C THR A 342 -0.35 -11.05 -17.37
N ALA A 343 -1.27 -10.10 -17.20
CA ALA A 343 -2.60 -10.33 -16.66
C ALA A 343 -3.40 -11.35 -17.49
N ARG A 344 -3.37 -11.22 -18.83
CA ARG A 344 -4.05 -12.12 -19.76
C ARG A 344 -3.49 -13.54 -19.72
N GLU A 345 -2.17 -13.70 -19.62
CA GLU A 345 -1.51 -15.01 -19.48
C GLU A 345 -1.93 -15.73 -18.19
N HIS A 346 -2.13 -14.98 -17.10
CA HIS A 346 -2.61 -15.49 -15.83
C HIS A 346 -4.14 -15.55 -15.72
N LYS A 347 -4.87 -15.12 -16.75
CA LYS A 347 -6.33 -14.94 -16.75
C LYS A 347 -6.85 -14.14 -15.55
N SER A 348 -6.10 -13.13 -15.15
CA SER A 348 -6.31 -12.40 -13.91
C SER A 348 -6.69 -10.95 -14.15
N ASP A 349 -7.89 -10.54 -13.71
CA ASP A 349 -8.43 -9.19 -13.92
C ASP A 349 -7.93 -8.20 -12.86
N ILE A 350 -6.63 -7.94 -12.86
CA ILE A 350 -5.98 -6.99 -11.95
C ILE A 350 -6.36 -5.52 -12.19
N PHE A 351 -7.12 -5.25 -13.25
CA PHE A 351 -7.56 -3.91 -13.66
C PHE A 351 -8.97 -3.59 -13.18
N GLY A 352 -9.71 -4.57 -12.67
CA GLY A 352 -11.09 -4.38 -12.20
C GLY A 352 -12.09 -4.17 -13.32
N PHE A 353 -11.85 -4.70 -14.52
CA PHE A 353 -12.77 -4.57 -15.65
C PHE A 353 -14.13 -5.25 -15.39
N GLY A 354 -14.15 -6.35 -14.65
CA GLY A 354 -15.36 -7.04 -14.24
C GLY A 354 -16.27 -6.14 -13.39
N ASN A 355 -15.67 -5.37 -12.46
CA ASN A 355 -16.38 -4.40 -11.65
C ASN A 355 -17.03 -3.32 -12.53
N GLU A 356 -16.30 -2.80 -13.52
CA GLU A 356 -16.83 -1.79 -14.44
C GLU A 356 -17.96 -2.34 -15.32
N LEU A 357 -17.82 -3.58 -15.83
CA LEU A 357 -18.87 -4.23 -16.62
C LEU A 357 -20.12 -4.49 -15.78
N LYS A 358 -19.96 -4.99 -14.55
CA LYS A 358 -21.07 -5.20 -13.60
C LYS A 358 -21.79 -3.89 -13.29
N ARG A 359 -21.05 -2.80 -13.11
CA ARG A 359 -21.59 -1.47 -12.80
C ARG A 359 -22.35 -0.86 -13.98
N THR A 360 -21.81 -0.96 -15.19
CA THR A 360 -22.35 -0.27 -16.39
C THR A 360 -23.32 -1.10 -17.23
N ASN A 361 -23.17 -2.44 -17.23
CA ASN A 361 -24.04 -3.36 -17.94
C ASN A 361 -24.27 -4.66 -17.12
N PRO A 362 -25.09 -4.60 -16.05
CA PRO A 362 -25.37 -5.75 -15.19
C PRO A 362 -25.95 -6.97 -15.93
N GLN A 363 -26.72 -6.75 -17.00
CA GLN A 363 -27.27 -7.83 -17.81
C GLN A 363 -26.21 -8.53 -18.66
N GLY A 364 -25.24 -7.77 -19.18
CA GLY A 364 -24.08 -8.31 -19.86
C GLY A 364 -23.19 -9.10 -18.90
N TRP A 365 -22.93 -8.54 -17.71
CA TRP A 365 -22.16 -9.19 -16.65
C TRP A 365 -22.70 -10.59 -16.32
N LYS A 366 -24.02 -10.72 -16.08
CA LYS A 366 -24.66 -12.02 -15.78
C LYS A 366 -24.42 -13.11 -16.84
N LYS A 367 -24.10 -12.75 -18.08
CA LYS A 367 -23.81 -13.71 -19.15
C LYS A 367 -22.38 -14.25 -19.10
N VAL A 368 -21.45 -13.49 -18.52
CA VAL A 368 -20.01 -13.79 -18.53
C VAL A 368 -19.46 -14.10 -17.14
N GLU A 369 -20.15 -13.70 -16.06
CA GLU A 369 -19.66 -13.73 -14.67
C GLU A 369 -19.13 -15.10 -14.23
N LYS A 370 -19.74 -16.20 -14.70
CA LYS A 370 -19.32 -17.57 -14.33
C LYS A 370 -17.97 -17.98 -14.89
N ASN A 371 -17.57 -17.42 -16.03
CA ASN A 371 -16.32 -17.75 -16.73
C ASN A 371 -15.55 -16.46 -17.03
N TRP A 372 -15.63 -15.46 -16.14
CA TRP A 372 -15.10 -14.12 -16.40
C TRP A 372 -13.62 -14.15 -16.78
N GLU A 373 -12.83 -14.99 -16.14
CA GLU A 373 -11.40 -15.19 -16.42
C GLU A 373 -11.12 -15.53 -17.89
N ASP A 374 -11.93 -16.41 -18.50
CA ASP A 374 -11.79 -16.79 -19.91
C ASP A 374 -12.22 -15.64 -20.84
N TYR A 375 -13.30 -14.94 -20.49
CA TYR A 375 -13.77 -13.78 -21.25
C TYR A 375 -12.77 -12.63 -21.17
N PHE A 376 -12.21 -12.36 -20.00
CA PHE A 376 -11.13 -11.43 -19.78
C PHE A 376 -9.92 -11.79 -20.66
N ALA A 377 -9.48 -13.05 -20.60
CA ALA A 377 -8.31 -13.49 -21.35
C ALA A 377 -8.49 -13.44 -22.88
N SER A 378 -9.71 -13.64 -23.37
CA SER A 378 -10.07 -13.54 -24.79
C SER A 378 -10.40 -12.12 -25.26
N GLY A 379 -10.52 -11.17 -24.33
CA GLY A 379 -10.94 -9.80 -24.62
C GLY A 379 -9.90 -8.99 -25.38
N GLU A 380 -10.37 -7.90 -25.98
CA GLU A 380 -9.53 -6.93 -26.69
C GLU A 380 -9.37 -5.67 -25.84
N ILE A 381 -8.15 -5.12 -25.78
CA ILE A 381 -7.88 -3.83 -25.16
C ILE A 381 -7.69 -2.76 -26.24
N GLU A 382 -8.45 -1.68 -26.15
CA GLU A 382 -8.33 -0.49 -26.98
C GLU A 382 -7.74 0.63 -26.11
N LEU A 383 -6.50 1.02 -26.40
CA LEU A 383 -5.80 2.09 -25.68
C LEU A 383 -5.90 3.41 -26.45
N HIS A 384 -6.25 4.47 -25.74
CA HIS A 384 -6.14 5.84 -26.20
C HIS A 384 -5.38 6.64 -25.15
N ILE A 385 -4.21 7.15 -25.49
CA ILE A 385 -3.35 7.89 -24.56
C ILE A 385 -3.12 9.28 -25.14
N GLU A 386 -3.38 10.30 -24.32
CA GLU A 386 -3.12 11.70 -24.62
C GLU A 386 -2.03 12.19 -23.67
N GLY A 387 -0.81 12.34 -24.20
CA GLY A 387 0.33 12.85 -23.44
C GLY A 387 0.57 14.32 -23.76
N HIS A 388 0.71 15.15 -22.72
CA HIS A 388 0.98 16.58 -22.89
C HIS A 388 2.23 17.02 -22.13
N ILE A 389 3.16 17.67 -22.85
CA ILE A 389 4.31 18.32 -22.21
C ILE A 389 3.92 19.76 -21.89
N ARG A 390 3.76 20.05 -20.59
CA ARG A 390 3.32 21.37 -20.11
C ARG A 390 4.46 22.28 -19.71
N SER A 391 5.64 21.72 -19.44
CA SER A 391 6.83 22.46 -19.06
C SER A 391 8.09 21.72 -19.50
N THR A 392 9.13 22.47 -19.83
CA THR A 392 10.43 21.95 -20.25
C THR A 392 11.53 22.39 -19.27
N GLY A 393 11.14 22.83 -18.07
CA GLY A 393 12.03 23.44 -17.09
C GLY A 393 12.47 24.86 -17.49
N MET A 394 13.60 25.31 -16.96
CA MET A 394 14.12 26.67 -17.17
C MET A 394 14.90 26.84 -18.49
N ARG A 395 15.06 25.77 -19.29
CA ARG A 395 15.90 25.75 -20.48
C ARG A 395 15.13 25.23 -21.68
N LEU A 396 15.05 26.05 -22.73
CA LEU A 396 14.41 25.68 -23.99
C LEU A 396 15.39 25.18 -25.04
N LYS A 397 16.65 25.65 -25.01
CA LYS A 397 17.66 25.36 -26.02
C LYS A 397 18.88 24.61 -25.44
N PRO A 398 19.48 23.67 -26.19
CA PRO A 398 20.64 22.92 -25.72
C PRO A 398 21.88 23.79 -25.53
N TYR A 399 22.78 23.38 -24.61
CA TYR A 399 24.13 23.97 -24.51
C TYR A 399 25.06 23.47 -25.62
N MET A 400 24.83 22.25 -26.10
CA MET A 400 25.65 21.60 -27.10
C MET A 400 25.24 22.04 -28.51
N LYS A 401 26.19 22.02 -29.46
CA LYS A 401 25.86 22.20 -30.88
C LYS A 401 25.38 20.85 -31.45
N PRO A 402 24.59 20.85 -32.54
CA PRO A 402 24.27 19.61 -33.25
C PRO A 402 25.56 18.86 -33.59
N SER A 403 25.59 17.55 -33.37
CA SER A 403 26.69 16.71 -33.88
C SER A 403 26.64 16.74 -35.41
N GLU A 404 27.76 17.10 -36.05
CA GLU A 404 27.92 17.17 -37.51
C GLU A 404 27.67 15.84 -38.22
#